data_AF-A0A1V5QLZ9-F1
#
_entry.id   AF-A0A1V5QLZ9-F1
#
_cell.length_a   1.000
_cell.length_b   1.000
_cell.length_c   1.000
_cell.angle_alpha   90.00
_cell.angle_beta   90.00
_cell.angle_gamma   90.00
#
_symmetry.space_group_name_H-M   'P 1'
#
loop_
_entity.id
_entity.type
_entity.pdbx_description
1 polymer ?
#
loop_
_entity_poly.entity_id
_entity_poly.type
_entity_poly.pdbx_seq_one_letter_code
_entity_poly.pdbx_strand_id
1 'polypeptide(L)' 'MAEAVALRNASGRPGFFLEASGNMSLDRARGVAETGVDFLSVGALTHSAPAADLSLRMDP' A
#
# COMPACT_ATOMS: atom_id res chain seq x y z
N MET A 1 2.03 12.73 -7.92
CA MET A 1 1.64 12.27 -6.56
C MET A 1 1.92 13.33 -5.51
N ALA A 2 3.16 13.79 -5.35
CA ALA A 2 3.50 14.90 -4.44
C ALA A 2 2.65 16.16 -4.67
N GLU A 3 2.41 16.54 -5.93
CA GLU A 3 1.51 17.65 -6.29
C GLU A 3 0.08 17.44 -5.79
N ALA A 4 -0.49 16.24 -6.00
CA ALA A 4 -1.84 15.91 -5.51
C ALA A 4 -1.94 15.97 -3.99
N VAL A 5 -0.90 15.50 -3.28
CA VAL A 5 -0.81 15.63 -1.82
C VAL A 5 -0.72 17.10 -1.39
N ALA A 6 0.08 17.91 -2.08
CA ALA A 6 0.18 19.35 -1.81
C ALA A 6 -1.18 20.06 -1.99
N LEU A 7 -1.91 19.75 -3.06
CA LEU A 7 -3.26 20.27 -3.30
C LEU A 7 -4.24 19.85 -2.21
N ARG A 8 -4.23 18.57 -1.79
CA ARG A 8 -5.05 18.08 -0.68
C ARG A 8 -4.74 18.85 0.59
N ASN A 9 -3.47 19.03 0.92
CA ASN A 9 -3.03 19.75 2.12
C ASN A 9 -3.44 21.23 2.09
N ALA A 10 -3.33 21.87 0.93
CA ALA A 10 -3.72 23.27 0.74
C ALA A 10 -5.24 23.49 0.75
N SER A 11 -6.03 22.45 0.47
CA SER A 11 -7.50 22.57 0.38
C SER A 11 -8.15 22.99 1.70
N GLY A 12 -7.52 22.73 2.85
CA GLY A 12 -8.10 22.95 4.17
C GLY A 12 -9.34 22.10 4.46
N ARG A 13 -9.66 21.12 3.60
CA ARG A 13 -10.84 20.27 3.73
C ARG A 13 -10.48 18.99 4.45
N PRO A 14 -10.99 18.75 5.67
CA PRO A 14 -10.78 17.49 6.35
C PRO A 14 -11.49 16.34 5.61
N GLY A 15 -10.96 15.13 5.73
CA GLY A 15 -11.62 13.90 5.25
C GLY A 15 -11.37 13.50 3.80
N PHE A 16 -10.51 14.21 3.05
CA PHE A 16 -10.05 13.74 1.75
C PHE A 16 -8.84 12.82 1.91
N PHE A 17 -9.07 11.51 1.80
CA PHE A 17 -8.03 10.49 1.76
C PHE A 17 -7.50 10.29 0.34
N LEU A 18 -6.20 10.09 0.22
CA LEU A 18 -5.51 9.77 -1.02
C LEU A 18 -5.00 8.34 -0.98
N GLU A 19 -5.24 7.63 -2.07
CA GLU A 19 -4.77 6.27 -2.27
C GLU A 19 -3.87 6.21 -3.50
N ALA A 20 -2.70 5.58 -3.37
CA ALA A 20 -1.83 5.27 -4.49
C ALA A 20 -2.02 3.82 -4.92
N SER A 21 -2.26 3.60 -6.22
CA SER A 21 -2.41 2.27 -6.82
C SER A 21 -1.55 2.13 -8.08
N GLY A 22 -1.34 0.88 -8.52
CA GLY A 22 -0.64 0.55 -9.77
C GLY A 22 0.79 0.03 -9.57
N ASN A 23 1.03 -1.21 -9.99
CA ASN A 23 2.34 -1.89 -9.99
C ASN A 23 3.18 -1.67 -8.72
N MET A 24 2.53 -1.76 -7.55
CA MET A 24 3.18 -1.56 -6.26
C MET A 24 4.06 -2.76 -5.92
N SER A 25 5.26 -2.50 -5.42
CA SER A 25 6.21 -3.50 -4.91
C SER A 25 6.75 -3.05 -3.54
N LEU A 26 7.33 -3.98 -2.78
CA LEU A 26 7.94 -3.66 -1.48
C LEU A 26 9.02 -2.57 -1.60
N ASP A 27 9.84 -2.63 -2.65
CA ASP A 27 10.91 -1.63 -2.91
C ASP A 27 10.36 -0.22 -3.16
N ARG A 28 9.16 -0.12 -3.76
CA ARG A 28 8.51 1.16 -4.08
C ARG A 28 7.68 1.70 -2.93
N ALA A 29 7.10 0.81 -2.11
CA ALA A 29 6.09 1.15 -1.12
C ALA A 29 6.52 2.28 -0.18
N ARG A 30 7.77 2.24 0.31
CA ARG A 30 8.32 3.29 1.18
C ARG A 30 8.33 4.67 0.50
N GLY A 31 8.93 4.78 -0.68
CA GLY A 31 9.03 6.07 -1.38
C GLY A 31 7.68 6.63 -1.79
N VAL A 32 6.70 5.76 -2.10
CA VAL A 32 5.32 6.16 -2.39
C VAL A 32 4.64 6.68 -1.12
N ALA A 33 4.77 5.97 0.01
CA ALA A 33 4.20 6.39 1.29
C ALA A 33 4.77 7.74 1.76
N GLU A 34 6.08 7.96 1.58
CA GLU A 34 6.76 9.22 1.92
C GLU A 34 6.24 10.43 1.14
N THR A 35 5.49 10.23 0.04
CA THR A 35 4.83 11.36 -0.64
C THR A 35 3.66 11.95 0.14
N GLY A 36 3.15 11.25 1.17
CA GLY A 36 2.06 11.71 2.03
C GLY A 36 0.66 11.26 1.61
N VAL A 37 0.56 10.16 0.85
CA VAL A 37 -0.71 9.44 0.62
C VAL A 37 -1.13 8.67 1.88
N ASP A 38 -2.43 8.45 2.05
CA ASP A 38 -2.98 7.79 3.24
C ASP A 38 -3.01 6.26 3.08
N PHE A 39 -3.19 5.78 1.85
CA PHE A 39 -3.31 4.36 1.55
C PHE A 39 -2.46 3.92 0.35
N LEU A 40 -2.00 2.68 0.40
CA LEU A 40 -1.35 1.98 -0.70
C LEU A 40 -2.20 0.77 -1.12
N SER A 41 -2.63 0.77 -2.37
CA SER A 41 -3.37 -0.33 -2.97
C SER A 41 -2.40 -1.31 -3.64
N VAL A 42 -2.34 -2.55 -3.13
CA VAL A 42 -1.38 -3.58 -3.58
C VAL A 42 -2.10 -4.86 -3.98
N GLY A 43 -2.51 -4.95 -5.26
CA GLY A 43 -3.22 -6.12 -5.79
C GLY A 43 -2.43 -7.43 -5.69
N ALA A 44 -1.09 -7.36 -5.74
CA ALA A 44 -0.21 -8.52 -5.62
C ALA A 44 -0.38 -9.29 -4.30
N LEU A 45 -0.91 -8.65 -3.25
CA LEU A 45 -1.20 -9.31 -1.96
C LEU A 45 -2.29 -10.37 -2.07
N THR A 46 -3.14 -10.33 -3.11
CA THR A 46 -4.23 -11.30 -3.28
C THR A 46 -4.08 -12.13 -4.54
N HIS A 47 -3.80 -11.53 -5.70
CA HIS A 47 -3.76 -12.27 -6.96
C HIS A 47 -2.41 -12.98 -7.23
N SER A 48 -1.37 -12.71 -6.43
CA SER A 48 -0.02 -13.26 -6.64
C SER A 48 0.76 -13.47 -5.33
N ALA A 49 0.06 -13.70 -4.22
CA ALA A 49 0.73 -14.05 -2.98
C ALA A 49 1.40 -15.44 -3.10
N PRO A 50 2.66 -15.60 -2.64
CA PRO A 50 3.30 -16.90 -2.60
C PRO A 50 2.61 -17.81 -1.58
N ALA A 51 2.56 -19.10 -1.86
CA ALA A 51 2.06 -20.09 -0.91
C ALA A 51 2.98 -20.18 0.32
N ALA A 52 2.40 -20.25 1.51
CA ALA A 52 3.15 -20.56 2.72
C ALA A 52 3.45 -22.06 2.76
N ASP A 53 4.71 -22.42 3.01
CA ASP A 53 5.11 -23.83 3.17
C ASP A 53 4.79 -24.30 4.60
N LEU A 54 3.72 -25.08 4.74
CA LEU A 54 3.18 -25.52 6.02
C LEU A 54 3.16 -27.05 6.09
N SER A 55 3.56 -27.60 7.24
CA SER A 55 3.48 -29.04 7.52
C SER A 55 2.88 -29.30 8.91
N LEU A 56 2.15 -30.41 9.03
CA LEU A 56 1.59 -30.88 10.29
C LEU A 56 2.52 -31.93 10.90
N ARG A 57 2.93 -31.73 12.15
CA ARG A 57 3.63 -32.73 12.96
C ARG A 57 2.69 -33.24 14.04
N MET A 58 2.66 -34.56 14.22
CA MET A 58 1.86 -35.21 15.24
C MET A 58 2.77 -36.05 16.11
N ASP A 59 2.63 -35.89 17.43
CA ASP A 59 3.22 -36.78 18.42
C ASP A 59 2.18 -37.87 18.79
N PRO A 60 2.62 -39.07 19.21
CA PRO A 60 1.74 -40.19 19.49
C PRO A 60 0.73 -39.94 20.63
#